data_AF-A0A920ATK1-F1
#
_entry.id   AF-A0A920ATK1-F1
#
_cell.length_a   1.000
_cell.length_b   1.000
_cell.length_c   1.000
_cell.angle_alpha   90.00
_cell.angle_beta   90.00
_cell.angle_gamma   90.00
#
_symmetry.space_group_name_H-M   'P 1'
#
loop_
_entity.id
_entity.type
_entity.pdbx_description
1 polymer ?
#
loop_
_entity_poly.entity_id
_entity_poly.type
_entity_poly.pdbx_seq_one_letter_code
_entity_poly.pdbx_strand_id
1 'polypeptide(L)'
;MLNFLYCLDSNYNQQFLTSFRSVLDNLDEKANFFVIHKNPATLNQLIANVNFEHSNINELKIYKFKEEIKEFPNLENNHISEATYYRFFLDNYINKNIENIIYLDCDIICLNNPKIYLMNSYLN
;
A
#
# COMPACT_ATOMS: atom_id res chain seq x y z
N MET A 1 6.56 3.27 -15.06
CA MET A 1 5.38 2.65 -14.43
C MET A 1 5.45 2.96 -12.95
N LEU A 2 4.34 3.39 -12.34
CA LEU A 2 4.32 3.73 -10.91
C LEU A 2 4.25 2.46 -10.05
N ASN A 3 4.92 2.52 -8.89
CA ASN A 3 4.95 1.47 -7.89
C ASN A 3 4.44 2.05 -6.57
N PHE A 4 3.36 1.49 -6.02
CA PHE A 4 2.75 1.94 -4.78
C PHE A 4 2.97 0.94 -3.66
N LEU A 5 3.22 1.44 -2.45
CA LEU A 5 3.32 0.64 -1.22
C LEU A 5 2.26 1.07 -0.22
N TYR A 6 1.53 0.09 0.30
CA TYR A 6 0.65 0.23 1.46
C TYR A 6 1.14 -0.67 2.59
N CYS A 7 1.04 -0.19 3.83
CA CYS A 7 1.32 -0.95 5.05
C CYS A 7 0.10 -0.88 5.96
N LEU A 8 -0.48 -2.03 6.32
CA LEU A 8 -1.74 -2.06 7.05
C LEU A 8 -1.97 -3.33 7.88
N ASP A 9 -2.96 -3.26 8.76
CA ASP A 9 -3.55 -4.40 9.42
C ASP A 9 -5.03 -4.54 9.06
N SER A 10 -5.68 -5.56 9.64
CA SER A 10 -7.06 -5.89 9.33
C SER A 10 -8.07 -4.78 9.63
N ASN A 11 -7.74 -3.81 10.48
CA ASN A 11 -8.64 -2.70 10.81
C ASN A 11 -8.74 -1.67 9.67
N TYR A 12 -7.77 -1.68 8.75
CA TYR A 12 -7.68 -0.72 7.64
C TYR A 12 -8.02 -1.32 6.28
N ASN A 13 -8.51 -2.57 6.22
CA ASN A 13 -8.81 -3.25 4.95
C ASN A 13 -9.82 -2.49 4.08
N GLN A 14 -10.87 -1.92 4.68
CA GLN A 14 -11.90 -1.19 3.94
C GLN A 14 -11.40 0.17 3.45
N GLN A 15 -10.66 0.87 4.31
CA GLN A 15 -10.01 2.14 4.00
C GLN A 15 -9.02 1.94 2.86
N PHE A 16 -8.18 0.91 2.94
CA PHE A 16 -7.27 0.51 1.87
C PHE A 16 -8.01 0.28 0.55
N LEU A 17 -9.08 -0.53 0.52
CA LEU A 17 -9.79 -0.76 -0.74
C LEU A 17 -10.38 0.52 -1.33
N THR A 18 -10.82 1.44 -0.48
CA THR A 18 -11.34 2.74 -0.91
C THR A 18 -10.21 3.62 -1.48
N SER A 19 -9.09 3.74 -0.75
CA SER A 19 -7.89 4.45 -1.21
C SER A 19 -7.36 3.86 -2.51
N PHE A 20 -7.15 2.55 -2.54
CA PHE A 20 -6.66 1.80 -3.68
C PHE A 20 -7.54 2.01 -4.91
N ARG A 21 -8.87 1.92 -4.76
CA ARG A 21 -9.81 2.20 -5.85
C ARG A 21 -9.70 3.63 -6.34
N SER A 22 -9.63 4.62 -5.44
CA SER A 22 -9.52 6.02 -5.82
C SER A 22 -8.24 6.33 -6.61
N VAL A 23 -7.11 5.70 -6.25
CA VAL A 23 -5.86 5.79 -7.03
C VAL A 23 -6.06 5.19 -8.41
N LEU A 24 -6.59 3.97 -8.48
CA LEU A 24 -6.82 3.25 -9.74
C LEU A 24 -7.73 4.00 -10.70
N ASP A 25 -8.84 4.57 -10.21
CA ASP A 25 -9.81 5.33 -11.01
C ASP A 25 -9.19 6.62 -11.60
N ASN A 26 -8.13 7.14 -10.98
CA ASN A 26 -7.46 8.37 -11.40
C ASN A 26 -6.15 8.15 -12.18
N LEU A 27 -5.71 6.90 -12.35
CA LEU A 27 -4.55 6.59 -13.17
C LEU A 27 -4.91 6.54 -14.66
N ASP A 28 -4.02 7.05 -15.51
CA ASP A 28 -4.10 6.94 -16.97
C ASP A 28 -3.21 5.81 -17.53
N GLU A 29 -2.50 5.10 -16.67
CA GLU A 29 -1.66 3.96 -17.01
C GLU A 29 -1.74 2.86 -15.94
N LYS A 30 -1.35 1.64 -16.28
CA LYS A 30 -1.26 0.57 -15.29
C LYS A 30 -0.15 0.83 -14.27
N ALA A 31 -0.36 0.38 -13.04
CA ALA A 31 0.62 0.50 -11.96
C ALA A 31 0.76 -0.81 -11.16
N ASN A 32 1.87 -0.92 -10.42
CA ASN A 32 2.13 -2.01 -9.50
C ASN A 32 1.77 -1.59 -8.07
N PHE A 33 1.19 -2.53 -7.33
CA PHE A 33 0.77 -2.30 -5.95
C PHE A 33 1.32 -3.38 -5.05
N PHE A 34 2.02 -2.95 -4.00
CA PHE A 34 2.60 -3.80 -2.98
C PHE A 34 1.91 -3.48 -1.65
N VAL A 35 1.52 -4.53 -0.94
CA VAL A 35 0.81 -4.42 0.33
C VAL A 35 1.53 -5.26 1.36
N ILE A 36 2.08 -4.64 2.40
CA ILE A 36 2.64 -5.35 3.56
C ILE A 36 1.57 -5.36 4.65
N HIS A 37 1.10 -6.56 4.99
CA HIS A 37 -0.08 -6.73 5.82
C HIS A 37 0.16 -7.70 6.98
N LYS A 38 -0.35 -7.40 8.18
CA LYS A 38 -0.27 -8.29 9.37
C LYS A 38 -0.94 -9.65 9.16
N ASN A 39 -2.21 -9.65 8.75
CA ASN A 39 -3.00 -10.83 8.38
C ASN A 39 -3.63 -10.73 6.96
N PRO A 40 -2.86 -11.04 5.88
CA PRO A 40 -3.32 -10.90 4.50
C PRO A 40 -4.61 -11.64 4.14
N ALA A 41 -4.91 -12.73 4.85
CA ALA A 41 -6.10 -13.53 4.59
C ALA A 41 -7.38 -12.69 4.71
N THR A 42 -7.41 -11.74 5.65
CA THR A 42 -8.56 -10.85 5.85
C THR A 42 -8.78 -9.89 4.68
N LEU A 43 -7.70 -9.36 4.11
CA LEU A 43 -7.77 -8.50 2.93
C LEU A 43 -8.17 -9.31 1.69
N ASN A 44 -7.56 -10.48 1.48
CA ASN A 44 -7.90 -11.37 0.38
C ASN A 44 -9.37 -11.79 0.40
N GLN A 45 -9.91 -12.10 1.59
CA GLN A 45 -11.31 -12.40 1.77
C GLN A 45 -12.20 -11.21 1.38
N LEU A 46 -11.84 -9.99 1.79
CA LEU A 46 -12.60 -8.79 1.43
C LEU A 46 -12.58 -8.53 -0.09
N ILE A 47 -11.40 -8.63 -0.72
CA ILE A 47 -11.23 -8.51 -2.18
C ILE A 47 -12.12 -9.50 -2.93
N ALA A 48 -12.12 -10.77 -2.48
CA ALA A 48 -12.96 -11.82 -3.07
C ALA A 48 -14.45 -11.54 -2.86
N ASN A 49 -14.86 -11.14 -1.65
CA ASN A 49 -16.27 -10.87 -1.32
C ASN A 49 -16.89 -9.77 -2.19
N VAL A 50 -16.10 -8.76 -2.57
CA VAL A 50 -16.57 -7.65 -3.41
C VAL A 50 -16.27 -7.85 -4.89
N ASN A 51 -15.68 -8.99 -5.28
CA ASN A 51 -15.19 -9.27 -6.63
C ASN A 51 -14.38 -8.09 -7.20
N PHE A 52 -13.40 -7.61 -6.42
CA PHE A 52 -12.65 -6.41 -6.79
C PHE A 52 -11.79 -6.65 -8.03
N GLU A 53 -12.01 -5.86 -9.08
CA GLU A 53 -11.19 -5.84 -10.29
C GLU A 53 -11.04 -4.41 -10.81
N HIS A 54 -9.91 -4.14 -11.49
CA HIS A 54 -9.68 -2.86 -12.15
C HIS A 54 -8.64 -2.98 -13.28
N SER A 55 -8.88 -2.33 -14.41
CA SER A 55 -8.03 -2.41 -15.61
C SER A 55 -6.61 -1.83 -15.43
N ASN A 56 -6.48 -0.83 -14.56
CA ASN A 56 -5.20 -0.16 -14.24
C ASN A 56 -4.30 -0.94 -13.26
N ILE A 57 -4.67 -2.17 -12.87
CA ILE A 57 -3.78 -3.05 -12.11
C ILE A 57 -2.84 -3.75 -13.10
N ASN A 58 -1.54 -3.48 -13.00
CA ASN A 58 -0.52 -4.34 -13.62
C ASN A 58 -0.22 -5.53 -12.72
N GLU A 59 0.00 -5.27 -11.44
CA GLU A 59 0.32 -6.27 -10.43
C GLU A 59 -0.22 -5.81 -9.06
N LEU A 60 -0.75 -6.75 -8.29
CA LEU A 60 -1.07 -6.58 -6.86
C LEU A 60 -0.41 -7.72 -6.08
N LYS A 61 0.59 -7.40 -5.24
CA LYS A 61 1.24 -8.36 -4.35
C LYS A 61 0.94 -8.01 -2.90
N ILE A 62 0.43 -9.00 -2.16
CA ILE A 62 0.11 -8.87 -0.75
C ILE A 62 1.01 -9.80 0.05
N TYR A 63 1.85 -9.20 0.90
CA TYR A 63 2.81 -9.89 1.73
C TYR A 63 2.33 -9.96 3.17
N LYS A 64 2.56 -11.11 3.81
CA LYS A 64 2.43 -11.20 5.28
C LYS A 64 3.68 -10.60 5.90
N PHE A 65 3.52 -9.62 6.80
CA PHE A 65 4.62 -9.14 7.63
C PHE A 65 5.09 -10.26 8.58
N LYS A 66 6.40 -10.53 8.59
CA LYS A 66 7.00 -11.66 9.32
C LYS A 66 8.23 -11.29 10.14
N GLU A 67 8.57 -10.01 10.22
CA GLU A 67 9.76 -9.60 10.96
C GLU A 67 9.58 -9.83 12.46
N GLU A 68 10.56 -10.47 13.08
CA GLU A 68 10.60 -10.67 14.52
C GLU A 68 11.16 -9.42 15.19
N ILE A 69 10.26 -8.60 15.73
CA ILE A 69 10.61 -7.35 16.38
C ILE A 69 10.31 -7.50 17.87
N LYS A 70 11.35 -7.31 18.70
CA LYS A 70 11.24 -7.49 20.15
C LYS A 70 10.25 -6.51 20.77
N GLU A 71 10.36 -5.25 20.40
CA GLU A 71 9.47 -4.17 20.84
C GLU A 71 9.35 -3.15 19.71
N PHE A 72 8.12 -2.76 19.39
CA PHE A 72 7.88 -1.59 18.57
C PHE A 72 7.77 -0.38 19.50
N PRO A 73 8.47 0.72 19.22
CA PRO A 73 8.38 1.90 20.06
C PRO A 73 6.95 2.46 20.03
N ASN A 74 6.55 3.14 21.10
CA ASN A 74 5.35 3.99 21.12
C ASN A 74 4.02 3.31 20.72
N LEU A 75 3.84 2.00 20.91
CA LEU A 75 2.54 1.34 20.66
C LEU A 75 1.53 1.53 21.81
N GLU A 76 1.98 1.74 23.04
CA GLU A 76 1.10 1.91 24.18
C GLU A 76 0.46 3.31 24.20
N ASN A 77 -0.87 3.37 24.28
CA ASN A 77 -1.68 4.60 24.40
C ASN A 77 -1.47 5.67 23.30
N ASN A 78 -0.96 5.28 22.13
CA ASN A 78 -0.77 6.20 21.01
C ASN A 78 -1.62 5.80 19.79
N HIS A 79 -1.86 6.78 18.91
CA HIS A 79 -2.58 6.58 17.65
C HIS A 79 -1.79 5.81 16.58
N ILE A 80 -0.56 5.39 16.87
CA ILE A 80 0.33 4.70 15.93
C ILE A 80 0.09 3.20 16.02
N SER A 81 -0.33 2.59 14.91
CA SER A 81 -0.49 1.14 14.83
C SER A 81 0.85 0.46 14.54
N GLU A 82 0.96 -0.82 14.87
CA GLU A 82 2.10 -1.66 14.50
C GLU A 82 2.41 -1.60 13.00
N ALA A 83 1.35 -1.53 12.18
CA ALA A 83 1.47 -1.47 10.73
C ALA A 83 2.23 -0.23 10.22
N THR A 84 2.26 0.86 10.99
CA THR A 84 3.06 2.05 10.66
C THR A 84 4.55 1.71 10.49
N TYR A 85 5.06 0.75 11.26
CA TYR A 85 6.47 0.34 11.26
C TYR A 85 6.86 -0.57 10.09
N TYR A 86 5.90 -1.21 9.43
CA TYR A 86 6.19 -2.20 8.38
C TYR A 86 6.98 -1.59 7.21
N ARG A 87 6.79 -0.29 6.93
CA ARG A 87 7.51 0.44 5.88
C ARG A 87 9.02 0.46 6.09
N PHE A 88 9.52 0.36 7.33
CA PHE A 88 10.96 0.31 7.60
C PHE A 88 11.61 -0.99 7.13
N PHE A 89 10.81 -2.01 6.84
CA PHE A 89 11.29 -3.32 6.37
C PHE A 89 10.98 -3.55 4.90
N LEU A 90 10.63 -2.50 4.14
CA LEU A 90 10.21 -2.63 2.74
C LEU A 90 11.22 -3.41 1.88
N ASP A 91 12.51 -3.25 2.17
CA ASP A 91 13.62 -3.90 1.45
C ASP A 91 13.59 -5.44 1.53
N ASN A 92 12.91 -6.01 2.53
CA ASN A 92 12.74 -7.45 2.68
C ASN A 92 11.60 -8.01 1.81
N TYR A 93 10.68 -7.16 1.37
CA TYR A 93 9.45 -7.56 0.65
C TYR A 93 9.47 -7.15 -0.82
N ILE A 94 10.20 -6.09 -1.15
CA ILE A 94 10.16 -5.44 -2.46
C ILE A 94 11.46 -5.70 -3.20
N ASN A 95 11.38 -5.94 -4.51
CA ASN A 95 12.55 -6.24 -5.33
C ASN A 95 13.45 -4.99 -5.46
N LYS A 96 14.76 -5.19 -5.26
CA LYS A 96 15.79 -4.15 -5.35
C LYS A 96 15.95 -3.53 -6.74
N ASN A 97 15.36 -4.12 -7.78
CA ASN A 97 15.33 -3.53 -9.12
C ASN A 97 14.25 -2.45 -9.30
N ILE A 98 13.39 -2.22 -8.29
CA ILE A 98 12.44 -1.11 -8.29
C ILE A 98 13.16 0.16 -7.86
N GLU A 99 13.36 1.09 -8.79
CA GLU A 99 14.10 2.34 -8.53
C GLU A 99 13.35 3.32 -7.62
N ASN A 100 12.02 3.42 -7.80
CA ASN A 100 11.19 4.38 -7.09
C ASN A 100 9.89 3.72 -6.59
N ILE A 101 9.50 4.06 -5.37
CA ILE A 101 8.26 3.61 -4.75
C ILE A 101 7.53 4.75 -4.04
N ILE A 102 6.21 4.78 -4.19
CA ILE A 102 5.34 5.78 -3.56
C ILE A 102 4.62 5.10 -2.40
N TYR A 103 4.97 5.50 -1.18
CA TYR A 103 4.23 5.07 0.00
C TYR A 103 2.94 5.88 0.15
N LEU A 104 1.83 5.20 0.43
CA LEU A 104 0.53 5.80 0.71
C LEU A 104 -0.07 5.21 1.99
N ASP A 105 -0.63 6.08 2.84
CA ASP A 105 -1.47 5.62 3.95
C ASP A 105 -2.82 5.11 3.43
N CYS A 106 -3.45 4.21 4.18
CA CYS A 106 -4.65 3.52 3.72
C CYS A 106 -5.93 4.37 3.81
N ASP A 107 -5.88 5.50 4.49
CA ASP A 107 -7.01 6.39 4.78
C ASP A 107 -7.02 7.68 3.93
N ILE A 108 -6.25 7.70 2.83
CA ILE A 108 -6.26 8.80 1.87
C ILE A 108 -7.20 8.53 0.70
N ILE A 109 -7.56 9.58 -0.04
CA ILE A 109 -8.31 9.49 -1.30
C ILE A 109 -7.56 10.26 -2.38
N CYS A 110 -7.33 9.61 -3.52
CA CYS A 110 -6.74 10.22 -4.69
C CYS A 110 -7.84 10.89 -5.53
N LEU A 111 -7.72 12.20 -5.78
CA LEU A 111 -8.71 12.99 -6.51
C LEU A 111 -8.31 13.34 -7.94
N ASN A 112 -7.03 13.19 -8.27
CA ASN A 112 -6.45 13.53 -9.56
C ASN A 112 -5.40 12.50 -9.93
N ASN A 113 -4.96 12.49 -11.20
CA ASN A 113 -3.87 11.63 -11.61
C ASN A 113 -2.57 11.97 -10.83
N PRO A 114 -2.06 11.04 -10.01
CA PRO A 114 -0.89 11.30 -9.17
C PRO A 114 0.39 11.52 -9.99
N LYS A 115 0.47 11.00 -11.22
CA LYS A 115 1.63 11.12 -12.10
C LYS A 115 2.01 12.58 -12.38
N ILE A 116 1.00 13.43 -12.57
CA ILE A 116 1.17 14.87 -12.87
C ILE A 116 1.97 15.57 -11.77
N TYR A 117 1.75 15.17 -10.52
CA TYR A 117 2.40 15.77 -9.36
C TYR A 117 3.75 15.11 -9.03
N LEU A 118 3.86 13.80 -9.27
CA LEU A 118 5.07 13.04 -8.95
C LEU A 118 6.20 13.27 -9.96
N MET A 119 5.90 13.39 -11.26
CA MET A 119 6.93 13.60 -12.30
C MET A 119 7.67 14.94 -12.15
N ASN A 120 7.01 15.96 -11.60
CA ASN A 120 7.64 17.26 -11.36
C ASN A 120 8.66 17.22 -10.21
N SER A 121 8.57 16.22 -9.32
CA SER A 121 9.41 16.09 -8.13
C SER A 121 10.76 15.41 -8.41
N TYR A 122 10.89 14.69 -9.53
CA TYR A 122 12.10 13.93 -9.90
C TYR A 122 13.00 14.67 -10.92
N LEU A 123 12.63 15.89 -11.32
CA LEU A 123 13.38 16.70 -12.30
C LEU A 123 14.31 17.75 -11.68
N ASN A 124 14.60 17.65 -10.38
CA ASN A 124 15.57 18.50 -9.68
C ASN A 124 16.80 17.70 -9.25
#